data_AF-A0A7S2KDA2-F1
#
_entry.id   AF-A0A7S2KDA2-F1
#
_cell.length_a   1.000
_cell.length_b   1.000
_cell.length_c   1.000
_cell.angle_alpha   90.00
_cell.angle_beta   90.00
_cell.angle_gamma   90.00
#
_symmetry.space_group_name_H-M   'P 1'
#
loop_
_entity.id
_entity.type
_entity.pdbx_description
1 polymer ?
#
loop_
_entity_poly.entity_id
_entity_poly.type
_entity_poly.pdbx_seq_one_letter_code
_entity_poly.pdbx_strand_id
1 'polypeptide(L)'
;KKMKSAAAEEKALQKFIGDGMIFFKFLLERLETPEIKYRLMLNLGDLCRYSSDNKKAEEFYLKASNLAPKSGICYNQIAVVNQLNKYYINSLYYYVRALTATEKFEFAKSNMKRVFDDIRSQSETERTKQFILDLLGIMEKYIKREAAIDYRHVMKDFSDILKSKNFGEFLLLKINVVLMYLSSTNVDLFNLLIDFNGAILDVIISTEVKKIVKYLGPVVVFLDFIIQNNLVEKAEKYCNFVEKVKSVHKKYSV
;
A
#
# COMPACT_ATOMS: atom_id res chain seq x y z
N LYS A 1 29.31 -34.52 7.53
CA LYS A 1 29.54 -34.39 6.06
C LYS A 1 28.50 -33.48 5.39
N LYS A 2 27.18 -33.70 5.57
CA LYS A 2 26.10 -32.83 5.05
C LYS A 2 26.19 -31.34 5.48
N MET A 3 26.41 -31.03 6.76
CA MET A 3 26.56 -29.62 7.21
C MET A 3 27.77 -28.89 6.60
N LYS A 4 28.85 -29.61 6.27
CA LYS A 4 30.02 -29.02 5.59
C LYS A 4 29.75 -28.72 4.12
N SER A 5 28.81 -29.41 3.46
CA SER A 5 28.39 -29.08 2.08
C SER A 5 27.44 -27.88 2.06
N ALA A 6 26.48 -27.82 2.98
CA ALA A 6 25.55 -26.70 3.08
C ALA A 6 26.26 -25.35 3.31
N ALA A 7 27.25 -25.30 4.20
CA ALA A 7 28.04 -24.08 4.42
C ALA A 7 28.89 -23.69 3.19
N ALA A 8 29.37 -24.68 2.42
CA ALA A 8 30.11 -24.42 1.19
C ALA A 8 29.18 -23.92 0.07
N GLU A 9 27.97 -24.47 -0.04
CA GLU A 9 26.92 -24.05 -0.96
C GLU A 9 26.46 -22.62 -0.66
N GLU A 10 26.22 -22.28 0.60
CA GLU A 10 25.86 -20.93 1.03
C GLU A 10 26.96 -19.92 0.70
N LYS A 11 28.23 -20.27 0.97
CA LYS A 11 29.37 -19.42 0.62
C LYS A 11 29.50 -19.22 -0.90
N ALA A 12 29.27 -20.27 -1.69
CA ALA A 12 29.28 -20.18 -3.15
C ALA A 12 28.14 -19.29 -3.66
N LEU A 13 26.93 -19.41 -3.08
CA LEU A 13 25.79 -18.58 -3.41
C LEU A 13 26.05 -17.10 -3.09
N GLN A 14 26.59 -16.79 -1.91
CA GLN A 14 26.93 -15.41 -1.54
C GLN A 14 27.97 -14.80 -2.46
N LYS A 15 28.98 -15.59 -2.87
CA LYS A 15 29.97 -15.15 -3.86
C LYS A 15 29.30 -14.87 -5.21
N PHE A 16 28.45 -15.79 -5.70
CA PHE A 16 27.72 -15.62 -6.95
C PHE A 16 26.85 -14.35 -6.93
N ILE A 17 26.12 -14.10 -5.84
CA ILE A 17 25.31 -12.89 -5.68
C ILE A 17 26.20 -11.65 -5.73
N GLY A 18 27.32 -11.64 -5.01
CA GLY A 18 28.28 -10.53 -5.02
C GLY A 18 28.84 -10.23 -6.41
N ASP A 19 29.31 -11.27 -7.11
CA ASP A 19 29.87 -11.16 -8.47
C ASP A 19 28.79 -10.65 -9.46
N GLY A 20 27.56 -11.17 -9.35
CA GLY A 20 26.43 -10.73 -10.16
C GLY A 20 26.06 -9.27 -9.93
N MET A 21 26.10 -8.79 -8.69
CA MET A 21 25.84 -7.38 -8.37
C MET A 21 26.91 -6.46 -8.97
N ILE A 22 28.18 -6.86 -8.96
CA ILE A 22 29.27 -6.10 -9.59
C ILE A 22 29.02 -5.99 -11.09
N PHE A 23 28.71 -7.12 -11.74
CA PHE A 23 28.47 -7.16 -13.18
C PHE A 23 27.27 -6.30 -13.61
N PHE A 24 26.13 -6.42 -12.93
CA PHE A 24 24.96 -5.63 -13.29
C PHE A 24 25.12 -4.14 -13.01
N LYS A 25 25.86 -3.74 -11.96
CA LYS A 25 26.21 -2.32 -11.73
C LYS A 25 27.09 -1.78 -12.85
N PHE A 26 28.12 -2.53 -13.25
CA PHE A 26 28.99 -2.17 -14.36
C PHE A 26 28.21 -1.94 -15.66
N LEU A 27 27.22 -2.81 -15.95
CA LEU A 27 26.33 -2.65 -17.10
C LEU A 27 25.39 -1.44 -16.94
N LEU A 28 24.86 -1.22 -15.74
CA LEU A 28 23.92 -0.12 -15.47
C LEU A 28 24.55 1.27 -15.70
N GLU A 29 25.85 1.39 -15.43
CA GLU A 29 26.63 2.62 -15.68
C GLU A 29 26.93 2.87 -17.17
N ARG A 30 26.90 1.82 -18.01
CA ARG A 30 27.32 1.89 -19.43
C ARG A 30 26.18 1.83 -20.43
N LEU A 31 25.07 1.20 -20.08
CA LEU A 31 23.93 1.02 -20.97
C LEU A 31 22.89 2.11 -20.67
N GLU A 32 22.52 2.90 -21.67
CA GLU A 32 21.71 4.11 -21.46
C GLU A 32 20.20 3.91 -21.62
N THR A 33 19.77 2.93 -22.40
CA THR A 33 18.35 2.75 -22.76
C THR A 33 17.49 2.45 -21.52
N PRO A 34 16.36 3.15 -21.31
CA PRO A 34 15.48 2.95 -20.16
C PRO A 34 15.04 1.49 -19.94
N GLU A 35 14.75 0.77 -21.02
CA GLU A 35 14.27 -0.61 -20.99
C GLU A 35 15.34 -1.57 -20.42
N ILE A 36 16.59 -1.40 -20.83
CA ILE A 36 17.71 -2.17 -20.29
C ILE A 36 17.98 -1.78 -18.84
N LYS A 37 18.02 -0.48 -18.54
CA LYS A 37 18.24 0.00 -17.15
C LYS A 37 17.18 -0.54 -16.20
N TYR A 38 15.92 -0.57 -16.62
CA TYR A 38 14.81 -1.18 -15.88
C TYR A 38 15.10 -2.65 -15.54
N ARG A 39 15.49 -3.47 -16.53
CA ARG A 39 15.79 -4.90 -16.31
C ARG A 39 16.99 -5.10 -15.40
N LEU A 40 18.03 -4.29 -15.57
CA LEU A 40 19.23 -4.34 -14.71
C LEU A 40 18.89 -3.96 -13.26
N MET A 41 18.07 -2.94 -13.05
CA MET A 41 17.61 -2.54 -11.71
C MET A 41 16.72 -3.61 -11.07
N LEU A 42 15.82 -4.26 -11.82
CA LEU A 42 15.06 -5.40 -11.32
C LEU A 42 15.98 -6.53 -10.84
N ASN A 43 16.95 -6.93 -11.66
CA ASN A 43 17.91 -7.99 -11.32
C ASN A 43 18.77 -7.60 -10.10
N LEU A 44 19.23 -6.35 -10.02
CA LEU A 44 19.95 -5.86 -8.85
C LEU A 44 19.09 -5.89 -7.59
N GLY A 45 17.81 -5.55 -7.70
CA GLY A 45 16.86 -5.68 -6.61
C GLY A 45 16.66 -7.12 -6.15
N ASP A 46 16.55 -8.06 -7.11
CA ASP A 46 16.41 -9.49 -6.80
C ASP A 46 17.66 -10.03 -6.10
N LEU A 47 18.87 -9.68 -6.58
CA LEU A 47 20.13 -10.04 -5.95
C LEU A 47 20.27 -9.46 -4.54
N CYS A 48 19.93 -8.18 -4.33
CA CYS A 48 19.90 -7.58 -3.00
C CYS A 48 18.93 -8.29 -2.06
N ARG A 49 17.76 -8.69 -2.55
CA ARG A 49 16.80 -9.47 -1.74
C ARG A 49 17.36 -10.85 -1.40
N TYR A 50 18.02 -11.52 -2.33
CA TYR A 50 18.65 -12.82 -2.08
C TYR A 50 19.83 -12.74 -1.11
N SER A 51 20.48 -11.58 -0.98
CA SER A 51 21.46 -11.30 0.08
C SER A 51 20.83 -10.75 1.36
N SER A 52 19.51 -10.79 1.51
CA SER A 52 18.75 -10.23 2.65
C SER A 52 18.93 -8.72 2.87
N ASP A 53 19.42 -7.97 1.87
CA ASP A 53 19.51 -6.51 1.89
C ASP A 53 18.21 -5.91 1.34
N ASN A 54 17.13 -6.08 2.11
CA ASN A 54 15.79 -5.63 1.73
C ASN A 54 15.71 -4.14 1.45
N LYS A 55 16.51 -3.31 2.15
CA LYS A 55 16.53 -1.86 1.95
C LYS A 55 17.06 -1.53 0.55
N LYS A 56 18.21 -2.07 0.15
CA LYS A 56 18.73 -1.85 -1.20
C LYS A 56 17.84 -2.49 -2.27
N ALA A 57 17.23 -3.63 -1.98
CA ALA A 57 16.28 -4.25 -2.88
C ALA A 57 15.12 -3.29 -3.19
N GLU A 58 14.50 -2.71 -2.17
CA GLU A 58 13.44 -1.71 -2.33
C GLU A 58 13.91 -0.47 -3.12
N GLU A 59 15.10 0.06 -2.82
CA GLU A 59 15.67 1.19 -3.57
C GLU A 59 15.82 0.90 -5.06
N PHE A 60 16.30 -0.29 -5.44
CA PHE A 60 16.41 -0.70 -6.83
C PHE A 60 15.06 -0.90 -7.50
N TYR A 61 14.10 -1.55 -6.84
CA TYR A 61 12.76 -1.72 -7.39
C TYR A 61 12.02 -0.39 -7.56
N LEU A 62 12.22 0.57 -6.65
CA LEU A 62 11.67 1.92 -6.80
C LEU A 62 12.25 2.63 -8.02
N LYS A 63 13.58 2.57 -8.21
CA LYS A 63 14.23 3.13 -9.41
C LYS A 63 13.74 2.45 -10.69
N ALA A 64 13.57 1.11 -10.68
CA ALA A 64 13.00 0.38 -11.80
C ALA A 64 11.55 0.82 -12.09
N SER A 65 10.74 1.04 -11.04
CA SER A 65 9.36 1.50 -11.20
C SER A 65 9.24 2.90 -11.81
N ASN A 66 10.24 3.77 -11.58
CA ASN A 66 10.28 5.10 -12.20
C ASN A 66 10.59 5.01 -13.70
N LEU A 67 11.37 4.01 -14.14
CA LEU A 67 11.68 3.79 -15.55
C LEU A 67 10.54 3.10 -16.31
N ALA A 68 9.82 2.19 -15.65
CA ALA A 68 8.71 1.45 -16.24
C ALA A 68 7.45 1.51 -15.34
N PRO A 69 6.81 2.68 -15.19
CA PRO A 69 5.68 2.86 -14.27
C PRO A 69 4.44 2.05 -14.65
N LYS A 70 4.36 1.59 -15.90
CA LYS A 70 3.28 0.75 -16.44
C LYS A 70 3.43 -0.73 -16.07
N SER A 71 4.61 -1.17 -15.63
CA SER A 71 4.90 -2.58 -15.34
C SER A 71 4.48 -2.95 -13.92
N GLY A 72 3.54 -3.89 -13.80
CA GLY A 72 3.09 -4.45 -12.52
C GLY A 72 4.17 -5.23 -11.76
N ILE A 73 5.21 -5.71 -12.46
CA ILE A 73 6.28 -6.53 -11.88
C ILE A 73 7.03 -5.76 -10.79
N CYS A 74 7.45 -4.51 -11.06
CA CYS A 74 8.16 -3.70 -10.07
C CYS A 74 7.35 -3.53 -8.79
N TYR A 75 6.06 -3.20 -8.91
CA TYR A 75 5.20 -3.02 -7.75
C TYR A 75 5.05 -4.33 -6.97
N ASN A 76 4.90 -5.47 -7.64
CA ASN A 76 4.89 -6.77 -6.97
C ASN A 76 6.19 -7.01 -6.18
N GLN A 77 7.37 -6.70 -6.74
CA GLN A 77 8.64 -6.89 -6.03
C GLN A 77 8.77 -5.96 -4.81
N ILE A 78 8.35 -4.69 -4.93
CA ILE A 78 8.30 -3.76 -3.79
C ILE A 78 7.34 -4.27 -2.71
N ALA A 79 6.18 -4.82 -3.11
CA ALA A 79 5.21 -5.39 -2.20
C ALA A 79 5.77 -6.59 -1.43
N VAL A 80 6.51 -7.47 -2.10
CA VAL A 80 7.20 -8.61 -1.47
C VAL A 80 8.20 -8.14 -0.43
N VAL A 81 9.04 -7.15 -0.75
CA VAL A 81 10.02 -6.60 0.21
C VAL A 81 9.31 -5.97 1.42
N ASN A 82 8.24 -5.20 1.19
CA ASN A 82 7.45 -4.63 2.27
C ASN A 82 6.78 -5.71 3.14
N GLN A 83 6.32 -6.82 2.55
CA GLN A 83 5.77 -7.95 3.29
C GLN A 83 6.83 -8.61 4.18
N LEU A 84 8.04 -8.85 3.66
CA LEU A 84 9.16 -9.41 4.43
C LEU A 84 9.54 -8.54 5.63
N ASN A 85 9.41 -7.22 5.48
CA ASN A 85 9.65 -6.24 6.55
C ASN A 85 8.41 -5.95 7.42
N LYS A 86 7.32 -6.73 7.27
CA LYS A 86 6.04 -6.57 7.99
C LYS A 86 5.35 -5.21 7.80
N TYR A 87 5.65 -4.48 6.73
CA TYR A 87 4.93 -3.28 6.34
C TYR A 87 3.67 -3.67 5.54
N TYR A 88 2.72 -4.34 6.20
CA TYR A 88 1.59 -5.00 5.54
C TYR A 88 0.72 -4.07 4.69
N ILE A 89 0.41 -2.87 5.18
CA ILE A 89 -0.37 -1.89 4.41
C ILE A 89 0.38 -1.39 3.16
N ASN A 90 1.71 -1.20 3.26
CA ASN A 90 2.53 -0.86 2.10
C ASN A 90 2.56 -2.01 1.10
N SER A 91 2.66 -3.24 1.60
CA SER A 91 2.64 -4.45 0.77
C SER A 91 1.34 -4.56 -0.01
N LEU A 92 0.18 -4.46 0.66
CA LEU A 92 -1.12 -4.45 0.01
C LEU A 92 -1.26 -3.32 -1.01
N TYR A 93 -0.83 -2.11 -0.66
CA TYR A 93 -0.82 -0.98 -1.59
C TYR A 93 -0.06 -1.30 -2.88
N TYR A 94 1.15 -1.85 -2.78
CA TYR A 94 1.94 -2.18 -3.96
C TYR A 94 1.42 -3.42 -4.72
N TYR A 95 0.81 -4.40 -4.05
CA TYR A 95 0.09 -5.46 -4.76
C TYR A 95 -1.12 -4.93 -5.53
N VAL A 96 -1.89 -4.01 -4.95
CA VAL A 96 -2.97 -3.31 -5.67
C VAL A 96 -2.42 -2.58 -6.88
N ARG A 97 -1.31 -1.83 -6.73
CA ARG A 97 -0.63 -1.18 -7.87
C ARG A 97 -0.18 -2.17 -8.94
N ALA A 98 0.27 -3.37 -8.57
CA ALA A 98 0.65 -4.41 -9.53
C ALA A 98 -0.54 -4.97 -10.31
N LEU A 99 -1.71 -5.05 -9.68
CA LEU A 99 -2.96 -5.57 -10.26
C LEU A 99 -3.70 -4.52 -11.10
N THR A 100 -3.45 -3.24 -10.86
CA THR A 100 -4.08 -2.12 -11.58
C THR A 100 -3.16 -1.41 -12.58
N ALA A 101 -1.90 -1.84 -12.69
CA ALA A 101 -0.97 -1.36 -13.71
C ALA A 101 -1.47 -1.68 -15.14
N THR A 102 -0.99 -0.95 -16.14
CA THR A 102 -1.31 -1.22 -17.55
C THR A 102 -0.84 -2.63 -17.95
N GLU A 103 0.40 -2.98 -17.59
CA GLU A 103 0.95 -4.33 -17.74
C GLU A 103 0.79 -5.06 -16.40
N LYS A 104 -0.40 -5.62 -16.18
CA LYS A 104 -0.77 -6.26 -14.92
C LYS A 104 0.13 -7.45 -14.58
N PHE A 105 0.39 -7.64 -13.29
CA PHE A 105 1.03 -8.83 -12.78
C PHE A 105 0.03 -9.67 -11.95
N GLU A 106 -0.69 -10.57 -12.61
CA GLU A 106 -1.81 -11.32 -12.02
C GLU A 106 -1.41 -12.16 -10.79
N PHE A 107 -0.16 -12.64 -10.72
CA PHE A 107 0.37 -13.37 -9.56
C PHE A 107 0.41 -12.53 -8.27
N ALA A 108 0.31 -11.20 -8.36
CA ALA A 108 0.17 -10.34 -7.20
C ALA A 108 -1.09 -10.67 -6.39
N LYS A 109 -2.14 -11.23 -7.00
CA LYS A 109 -3.38 -11.59 -6.29
C LYS A 109 -3.16 -12.69 -5.25
N SER A 110 -2.45 -13.76 -5.61
CA SER A 110 -2.08 -14.81 -4.67
C SER A 110 -1.12 -14.31 -3.60
N ASN A 111 -0.22 -13.39 -3.95
CA ASN A 111 0.71 -12.79 -2.99
C ASN A 111 -0.01 -11.91 -1.98
N MET A 112 -0.95 -11.09 -2.43
CA MET A 112 -1.82 -10.26 -1.59
C MET A 112 -2.60 -11.10 -0.59
N LYS A 113 -3.11 -12.28 -0.99
CA LYS A 113 -3.79 -13.21 -0.07
C LYS A 113 -2.88 -13.65 1.07
N ARG A 114 -1.60 -13.94 0.79
CA ARG A 114 -0.62 -14.32 1.82
C ARG A 114 -0.39 -13.23 2.87
N VAL A 115 -0.51 -11.95 2.50
CA VAL A 115 -0.43 -10.86 3.48
C VAL A 115 -1.54 -11.00 4.53
N PHE A 116 -2.76 -11.32 4.09
CA PHE A 116 -3.88 -11.55 5.01
C PHE A 116 -3.69 -12.80 5.87
N ASP A 117 -3.01 -13.83 5.36
CA ASP A 117 -2.65 -14.99 6.20
C ASP A 117 -1.62 -14.62 7.28
N ASP A 118 -0.61 -13.81 6.94
CA ASP A 118 0.46 -13.39 7.87
C ASP A 118 -0.08 -12.56 9.04
N ILE A 119 -0.97 -11.60 8.77
CA ILE A 119 -1.46 -10.65 9.79
C ILE A 119 -2.30 -11.31 10.90
N ARG A 120 -2.95 -12.46 10.66
CA ARG A 120 -3.83 -13.11 11.65
C ARG A 120 -3.10 -13.50 12.94
N SER A 121 -1.78 -13.66 12.86
CA SER A 121 -0.90 -14.05 13.95
C SER A 121 -0.16 -12.88 14.59
N GLN A 122 -0.36 -11.66 14.10
CA GLN A 122 0.39 -10.49 14.55
C GLN A 122 -0.42 -9.70 15.58
N SER A 123 0.30 -9.09 16.50
CA SER A 123 -0.21 -8.06 17.42
C SER A 123 0.87 -6.99 17.58
N GLU A 124 0.44 -5.76 17.83
CA GLU A 124 1.32 -4.61 17.92
C GLU A 124 0.98 -3.78 19.16
N THR A 125 1.99 -3.26 19.83
CA THR A 125 1.79 -2.40 21.01
C THR A 125 1.58 -0.94 20.62
N GLU A 126 2.10 -0.53 19.47
CA GLU A 126 1.93 0.81 18.94
C GLU A 126 0.52 0.99 18.38
N ARG A 127 -0.24 1.95 18.94
CA ARG A 127 -1.65 2.18 18.60
C ARG A 127 -1.93 2.29 17.10
N THR A 128 -1.09 3.01 16.34
CA THR A 128 -1.27 3.15 14.89
C THR A 128 -1.06 1.83 14.14
N LYS A 129 -0.07 1.03 14.56
CA LYS A 129 0.18 -0.29 13.96
C LYS A 129 -0.92 -1.29 14.30
N GLN A 130 -1.39 -1.29 15.55
CA GLN A 130 -2.51 -2.14 15.96
C GLN A 130 -3.78 -1.78 15.20
N PHE A 131 -4.10 -0.49 15.06
CA PHE A 131 -5.20 -0.03 14.20
C PHE A 131 -5.08 -0.55 12.76
N ILE A 132 -3.88 -0.52 12.16
CA ILE A 132 -3.67 -1.08 10.83
C ILE A 132 -4.01 -2.57 10.81
N LEU A 133 -3.52 -3.35 11.77
CA LEU A 133 -3.82 -4.79 11.83
C LEU A 133 -5.32 -5.05 11.98
N ASP A 134 -6.01 -4.32 12.85
CA ASP A 134 -7.45 -4.45 13.05
C ASP A 134 -8.23 -4.10 11.78
N LEU A 135 -7.87 -3.00 11.12
CA LEU A 135 -8.44 -2.58 9.84
C LEU A 135 -8.24 -3.66 8.77
N LEU A 136 -7.02 -4.21 8.64
CA LEU A 136 -6.74 -5.27 7.67
C LEU A 136 -7.51 -6.57 7.99
N GLY A 137 -7.71 -6.87 9.29
CA GLY A 137 -8.56 -7.97 9.72
C GLY A 137 -10.02 -7.78 9.31
N ILE A 138 -10.57 -6.58 9.47
CA ILE A 138 -11.92 -6.24 8.96
C ILE A 138 -11.99 -6.43 7.44
N MET A 139 -10.99 -5.92 6.70
CA MET A 139 -10.95 -6.09 5.25
C MET A 139 -10.94 -7.56 4.84
N GLU A 140 -10.15 -8.38 5.52
CA GLU A 140 -10.07 -9.81 5.25
C GLU A 140 -11.43 -10.50 5.43
N LYS A 141 -12.09 -10.25 6.56
CA LYS A 141 -13.40 -10.85 6.86
C LYS A 141 -14.44 -10.51 5.79
N TYR A 142 -14.43 -9.26 5.31
CA TYR A 142 -15.30 -8.84 4.20
C TYR A 142 -14.94 -9.55 2.89
N ILE A 143 -13.66 -9.70 2.56
CA ILE A 143 -13.22 -10.46 1.38
C ILE A 143 -13.71 -11.91 1.44
N LYS A 144 -13.69 -12.52 2.63
CA LYS A 144 -14.18 -13.89 2.89
C LYS A 144 -15.71 -14.00 2.97
N ARG A 145 -16.44 -12.89 2.91
CA ARG A 145 -17.91 -12.82 3.06
C ARG A 145 -18.40 -13.39 4.39
N GLU A 146 -17.64 -13.18 5.46
CA GLU A 146 -18.08 -13.50 6.82
C GLU A 146 -19.25 -12.57 7.21
N ALA A 147 -20.29 -13.13 7.84
CA ALA A 147 -21.50 -12.38 8.16
C ALA A 147 -21.32 -11.44 9.37
N ALA A 148 -21.92 -10.25 9.30
CA ALA A 148 -22.04 -9.27 10.38
C ALA A 148 -20.72 -8.85 11.07
N ILE A 149 -19.92 -8.05 10.37
CA ILE A 149 -18.66 -7.51 10.87
C ILE A 149 -18.89 -6.11 11.46
N ASP A 150 -18.67 -5.95 12.77
CA ASP A 150 -18.70 -4.64 13.44
C ASP A 150 -17.33 -3.97 13.41
N TYR A 151 -17.19 -2.90 12.61
CA TYR A 151 -15.98 -2.09 12.51
C TYR A 151 -16.04 -0.77 13.29
N ARG A 152 -17.08 -0.53 14.11
CA ARG A 152 -17.24 0.74 14.85
C ARG A 152 -16.07 1.01 15.80
N HIS A 153 -15.51 -0.03 16.41
CA HIS A 153 -14.32 0.10 17.27
C HIS A 153 -13.11 0.58 16.47
N VAL A 154 -12.85 -0.02 15.30
CA VAL A 154 -11.77 0.40 14.39
C VAL A 154 -11.93 1.86 13.96
N MET A 155 -13.15 2.28 13.65
CA MET A 155 -13.43 3.67 13.26
C MET A 155 -13.31 4.68 14.40
N LYS A 156 -13.64 4.26 15.63
CA LYS A 156 -13.38 5.06 16.83
C LYS A 156 -11.87 5.25 17.04
N ASP A 157 -11.10 4.18 16.98
CA ASP A 157 -9.65 4.25 17.12
C ASP A 157 -9.01 5.09 16.02
N PHE A 158 -9.45 4.92 14.77
CA PHE A 158 -9.01 5.76 13.67
C PHE A 158 -9.23 7.25 13.95
N SER A 159 -10.43 7.61 14.38
CA SER A 159 -10.81 9.00 14.68
C SER A 159 -9.95 9.60 15.80
N ASP A 160 -9.65 8.82 16.84
CA ASP A 160 -8.78 9.25 17.93
C ASP A 160 -7.32 9.44 17.47
N ILE A 161 -6.79 8.52 16.65
CA ILE A 161 -5.43 8.61 16.12
C ILE A 161 -5.29 9.79 15.15
N LEU A 162 -6.30 10.04 14.31
CA LEU A 162 -6.31 11.21 13.42
C LEU A 162 -6.23 12.52 14.21
N LYS A 163 -6.99 12.64 15.30
CA LYS A 163 -6.99 13.82 16.19
C LYS A 163 -5.66 14.02 16.92
N SER A 164 -5.00 12.94 17.33
CA SER A 164 -3.66 13.01 17.93
C SER A 164 -2.56 13.38 16.92
N LYS A 165 -2.93 13.57 15.64
CA LYS A 165 -2.05 13.93 14.51
C LYS A 165 -0.95 12.89 14.23
N ASN A 166 -1.05 11.69 14.80
CA ASN A 166 -0.07 10.62 14.64
C ASN A 166 -0.29 9.78 13.38
N PHE A 167 -0.73 10.43 12.29
CA PHE A 167 -1.03 9.77 11.02
C PHE A 167 -0.45 10.57 9.86
N GLY A 168 0.42 9.92 9.09
CA GLY A 168 1.06 10.51 7.91
C GLY A 168 0.13 10.49 6.69
N GLU A 169 0.16 11.54 5.87
CA GLU A 169 -0.63 11.67 4.64
C GLU A 169 -0.48 10.44 3.72
N PHE A 170 0.75 9.98 3.51
CA PHE A 170 1.02 8.82 2.65
C PHE A 170 0.38 7.53 3.16
N LEU A 171 0.23 7.36 4.48
CA LEU A 171 -0.42 6.18 5.04
C LEU A 171 -1.93 6.22 4.77
N LEU A 172 -2.57 7.40 4.90
CA LEU A 172 -3.99 7.57 4.57
C LEU A 172 -4.24 7.27 3.10
N LEU A 173 -3.38 7.79 2.23
CA LEU A 173 -3.47 7.57 0.79
C LEU A 173 -3.35 6.07 0.45
N LYS A 174 -2.41 5.35 1.07
CA LYS A 174 -2.25 3.90 0.86
C LYS A 174 -3.48 3.12 1.31
N ILE A 175 -4.03 3.44 2.47
CA ILE A 175 -5.27 2.81 2.97
C ILE A 175 -6.43 3.07 2.02
N ASN A 176 -6.61 4.31 1.57
CA ASN A 176 -7.64 4.65 0.59
C ASN A 176 -7.51 3.84 -0.69
N VAL A 177 -6.30 3.75 -1.26
CA VAL A 177 -6.08 2.98 -2.49
C VAL A 177 -6.41 1.50 -2.32
N VAL A 178 -6.05 0.90 -1.17
CA VAL A 178 -6.38 -0.49 -0.87
C VAL A 178 -7.91 -0.67 -0.72
N LEU A 179 -8.58 0.19 0.05
CA LEU A 179 -10.03 0.14 0.22
C LEU A 179 -10.80 0.37 -1.08
N MET A 180 -10.39 1.33 -1.91
CA MET A 180 -10.99 1.60 -3.23
C MET A 180 -10.94 0.36 -4.12
N TYR A 181 -9.77 -0.29 -4.20
CA TYR A 181 -9.62 -1.53 -4.99
C TYR A 181 -10.54 -2.64 -4.48
N LEU A 182 -10.54 -2.90 -3.16
CA LEU A 182 -11.31 -4.00 -2.56
C LEU A 182 -12.82 -3.75 -2.53
N SER A 183 -13.24 -2.49 -2.43
CA SER A 183 -14.67 -2.09 -2.37
C SER A 183 -15.39 -2.18 -3.71
N SER A 184 -14.65 -2.26 -4.83
CA SER A 184 -15.23 -2.38 -6.18
C SER A 184 -16.23 -3.54 -6.32
N THR A 185 -16.05 -4.60 -5.52
CA THR A 185 -16.92 -5.80 -5.54
C THR A 185 -17.60 -6.09 -4.19
N ASN A 186 -17.48 -5.20 -3.20
CA ASN A 186 -17.98 -5.43 -1.84
C ASN A 186 -18.58 -4.15 -1.25
N VAL A 187 -19.90 -4.17 -1.01
CA VAL A 187 -20.65 -3.00 -0.52
C VAL A 187 -20.23 -2.62 0.90
N ASP A 188 -19.94 -3.57 1.77
CA ASP A 188 -19.55 -3.27 3.15
C ASP A 188 -18.17 -2.61 3.21
N LEU A 189 -17.23 -3.04 2.36
CA LEU A 189 -15.95 -2.36 2.18
C LEU A 189 -16.11 -0.96 1.60
N PHE A 190 -17.12 -0.74 0.76
CA PHE A 190 -17.46 0.60 0.27
C PHE A 190 -18.01 1.48 1.40
N ASN A 191 -18.83 0.93 2.31
CA ASN A 191 -19.31 1.63 3.50
C ASN A 191 -18.13 2.05 4.39
N LEU A 192 -17.22 1.12 4.66
CA LEU A 192 -16.00 1.39 5.43
C LEU A 192 -15.14 2.48 4.77
N LEU A 193 -15.01 2.47 3.45
CA LEU A 193 -14.28 3.51 2.69
C LEU A 193 -14.93 4.89 2.83
N ILE A 194 -16.27 4.98 2.79
CA ILE A 194 -17.01 6.23 3.01
C ILE A 194 -16.78 6.73 4.44
N ASP A 195 -16.94 5.86 5.44
CA ASP A 195 -16.76 6.22 6.84
C ASP A 195 -15.31 6.68 7.14
N PHE A 196 -14.33 5.99 6.55
CA PHE A 196 -12.92 6.35 6.62
C PHE A 196 -12.68 7.78 6.10
N ASN A 197 -13.17 8.12 4.89
CA ASN A 197 -13.00 9.46 4.35
C ASN A 197 -13.85 10.51 5.09
N GLY A 198 -15.01 10.12 5.62
CA GLY A 198 -15.83 10.96 6.50
C GLY A 198 -15.10 11.40 7.76
N ALA A 199 -14.35 10.50 8.40
CA ALA A 199 -13.54 10.84 9.58
C ALA A 199 -12.36 11.77 9.25
N ILE A 200 -11.76 11.63 8.05
CA ILE A 200 -10.72 12.57 7.57
C ILE A 200 -11.34 13.97 7.37
N LEU A 201 -12.52 14.06 6.77
CA LEU A 201 -13.24 15.32 6.58
C LEU A 201 -13.56 16.01 7.92
N ASP A 202 -13.96 15.27 8.95
CA ASP A 202 -14.21 15.84 10.29
C ASP A 202 -12.97 16.55 10.86
N VAL A 203 -11.78 15.99 10.63
CA VAL A 203 -10.52 16.63 11.02
C VAL A 203 -10.24 17.87 10.18
N ILE A 204 -10.49 17.83 8.86
CA ILE A 204 -10.34 19.00 7.98
C ILE A 204 -11.27 20.15 8.41
N ILE A 205 -12.51 19.84 8.75
CA ILE A 205 -13.52 20.82 9.19
C ILE A 205 -13.12 21.44 10.53
N SER A 206 -12.58 20.65 11.46
CA SER A 206 -12.17 21.13 12.78
C SER A 206 -10.78 21.79 12.84
N THR A 207 -9.94 21.63 11.81
CA THR A 207 -8.55 22.15 11.79
C THR A 207 -8.46 23.57 11.19
N GLU A 208 -7.53 24.40 11.66
CA GLU A 208 -7.19 25.69 11.04
C GLU A 208 -6.57 25.54 9.65
N VAL A 209 -6.93 26.43 8.71
CA VAL A 209 -6.58 26.39 7.28
C VAL A 209 -5.11 26.00 6.99
N LYS A 210 -4.16 26.57 7.73
CA LYS A 210 -2.71 26.40 7.50
C LYS A 210 -2.18 24.98 7.77
N LYS A 211 -2.97 24.07 8.34
CA LYS A 211 -2.52 22.73 8.81
C LYS A 211 -3.21 21.55 8.10
N ILE A 212 -3.90 21.82 6.99
CA ILE A 212 -4.90 20.91 6.39
C ILE A 212 -4.38 20.13 5.20
N VAL A 213 -3.36 20.65 4.54
CA VAL A 213 -2.83 20.11 3.27
C VAL A 213 -2.63 18.60 3.34
N LYS A 214 -2.11 18.10 4.47
CA LYS A 214 -1.84 16.66 4.70
C LYS A 214 -3.06 15.72 4.67
N TYR A 215 -4.28 16.25 4.74
CA TYR A 215 -5.51 15.46 4.74
C TYR A 215 -6.32 15.60 3.44
N LEU A 216 -6.01 16.61 2.60
CA LEU A 216 -6.73 16.83 1.35
C LEU A 216 -6.40 15.78 0.29
N GLY A 217 -5.12 15.40 0.15
CA GLY A 217 -4.68 14.42 -0.84
C GLY A 217 -5.51 13.12 -0.84
N PRO A 218 -5.65 12.43 0.31
CA PRO A 218 -6.47 11.21 0.41
C PRO A 218 -7.94 11.43 0.01
N VAL A 219 -8.54 12.55 0.41
CA VAL A 219 -9.95 12.87 0.11
C VAL A 219 -10.14 13.19 -1.37
N VAL A 220 -9.23 13.96 -1.98
CA VAL A 220 -9.28 14.30 -3.42
C VAL A 220 -9.19 13.04 -4.26
N VAL A 221 -8.27 12.13 -3.93
CA VAL A 221 -8.12 10.84 -4.62
C VAL A 221 -9.39 9.98 -4.48
N PHE A 222 -10.03 10.02 -3.30
CA PHE A 222 -11.30 9.32 -3.11
C PHE A 222 -12.44 9.93 -3.93
N LEU A 223 -12.56 11.26 -3.98
CA LEU A 223 -13.58 11.94 -4.80
C LEU A 223 -13.39 11.65 -6.29
N ASP A 224 -12.14 11.66 -6.78
CA ASP A 224 -11.82 11.28 -8.15
C ASP A 224 -12.26 9.84 -8.46
N PHE A 225 -11.98 8.90 -7.55
CA PHE A 225 -12.48 7.52 -7.66
C PHE A 225 -14.00 7.44 -7.74
N ILE A 226 -14.73 8.19 -6.91
CA ILE A 226 -16.21 8.24 -6.95
C ILE A 226 -16.71 8.73 -8.30
N ILE A 227 -16.12 9.80 -8.84
CA ILE A 227 -16.51 10.40 -10.12
C ILE A 227 -16.21 9.44 -11.27
N GLN A 228 -14.99 8.92 -11.36
CA GLN A 228 -14.56 8.05 -12.46
C GLN A 228 -15.37 6.75 -12.54
N ASN A 229 -15.92 6.28 -11.42
CA ASN A 229 -16.68 5.03 -11.35
C ASN A 229 -18.20 5.24 -11.29
N ASN A 230 -18.69 6.47 -11.52
CA ASN A 230 -20.12 6.82 -11.44
C ASN A 230 -20.78 6.41 -10.11
N LEU A 231 -20.06 6.55 -9.00
CA LEU A 231 -20.51 6.15 -7.67
C LEU A 231 -21.14 7.31 -6.89
N VAL A 232 -21.43 8.44 -7.54
CA VAL A 232 -21.94 9.66 -6.89
C VAL A 232 -23.25 9.37 -6.16
N GLU A 233 -24.25 8.77 -6.82
CA GLU A 233 -25.53 8.42 -6.18
C GLU A 233 -25.34 7.45 -5.00
N LYS A 234 -24.37 6.53 -5.11
CA LYS A 234 -24.03 5.61 -4.03
C LYS A 234 -23.40 6.35 -2.85
N ALA A 235 -22.56 7.35 -3.10
CA ALA A 235 -21.99 8.22 -2.07
C ALA A 235 -23.03 9.17 -1.46
N GLU A 236 -24.01 9.64 -2.24
CA GLU A 236 -25.11 10.50 -1.79
C GLU A 236 -26.04 9.80 -0.80
N LYS A 237 -26.19 8.47 -0.89
CA LYS A 237 -26.87 7.68 0.16
C LYS A 237 -26.27 7.87 1.55
N TYR A 238 -25.02 8.34 1.62
CA TYR A 238 -24.37 8.77 2.85
C TYR A 238 -24.43 10.29 2.93
N CYS A 239 -25.64 10.84 3.12
CA CYS A 239 -25.89 12.30 3.15
C CYS A 239 -24.88 13.06 4.03
N ASN A 240 -24.47 12.46 5.15
CA ASN A 240 -23.47 13.02 6.05
C ASN A 240 -22.11 13.27 5.38
N PHE A 241 -21.67 12.43 4.45
CA PHE A 241 -20.42 12.61 3.71
C PHE A 241 -20.50 13.82 2.78
N VAL A 242 -21.58 13.93 1.99
CA VAL A 242 -21.78 15.05 1.06
C VAL A 242 -21.86 16.38 1.80
N GLU A 243 -22.58 16.43 2.93
CA GLU A 243 -22.67 17.65 3.76
C GLU A 243 -21.32 18.05 4.36
N LYS A 244 -20.46 17.07 4.71
CA LYS A 244 -19.08 17.35 5.13
C LYS A 244 -18.25 17.94 4.00
N VAL A 245 -18.35 17.40 2.78
CA VAL A 245 -17.66 17.96 1.59
C VAL A 245 -18.11 19.39 1.33
N LYS A 246 -19.41 19.68 1.38
CA LYS A 246 -19.96 21.04 1.26
C LYS A 246 -19.44 21.97 2.35
N SER A 247 -19.34 21.49 3.58
CA SER A 247 -18.81 22.26 4.72
C SER A 247 -17.33 22.61 4.53
N VAL A 248 -16.53 21.68 4.02
CA VAL A 248 -15.14 21.94 3.62
C VAL A 248 -15.11 22.99 2.51
N HIS A 249 -15.89 22.83 1.44
CA HIS A 249 -15.95 23.80 0.36
C HIS A 249 -16.29 25.21 0.89
N LYS A 250 -17.38 25.38 1.65
CA LYS A 250 -17.78 26.67 2.22
C LYS A 250 -16.70 27.32 3.08
N LYS A 251 -15.90 26.51 3.79
CA LYS A 251 -14.83 27.01 4.65
C LYS A 251 -13.61 27.52 3.88
N TYR A 252 -13.36 27.02 2.66
CA TYR A 252 -12.15 27.32 1.88
C TYR A 252 -12.41 28.04 0.55
N SER A 253 -13.67 28.17 0.12
CA SER A 253 -14.06 29.05 -0.98
C SER A 253 -13.94 30.49 -0.51
N VAL A 254 -12.89 31.17 -0.99
CA VAL A 254 -12.73 32.64 -0.91
C VAL A 254 -13.66 33.29 -1.90
#